data_AF-X1H294-F1
#
_entry.id   AF-X1H294-F1
#
_cell.length_a   1.000
_cell.length_b   1.000
_cell.length_c   1.000
_cell.angle_alpha   90.00
_cell.angle_beta   90.00
_cell.angle_gamma   90.00
#
_symmetry.space_group_name_H-M   'P 1'
#
loop_
_entity.id
_entity.type
_entity.pdbx_description
1 polymer ?
#
loop_
_entity_poly.entity_id
_entity_poly.type
_entity_poly.pdbx_seq_one_letter_code
_entity_poly.pdbx_strand_id
1 'polypeptide(L)'
;ALFIYSVVCLPLFAGLSFIIFGLILLYLYLWTLPKLMLAYGYFTKFFLGLPVPDEDYIPKIEGTFFTKAFNALKDKRIGKSLLFTLFLAFPFGTFVFSLMTTLISLVIGLIGAPIAFIVQYYLETGDVWIDWVITYIPTWGIILGLILAVIVGFGLIPAVLQLNNKLAIWHGKMVQKALTR
;
A
#
# COMPACT_ATOMS: atom_id res chain seq x y z
N ALA A 1 -41.52 -21.11 -7.68
CA ALA A 1 -40.57 -20.83 -8.77
C ALA A 1 -39.65 -19.64 -8.44
N LEU A 2 -40.18 -18.44 -8.18
CA LEU A 2 -39.38 -17.23 -7.89
C LEU A 2 -38.39 -17.40 -6.72
N PHE A 3 -38.79 -18.08 -5.64
CA PHE A 3 -37.91 -18.33 -4.49
C PHE A 3 -36.64 -19.12 -4.84
N ILE A 4 -36.75 -20.15 -5.70
CA ILE A 4 -35.60 -20.97 -6.12
C ILE A 4 -34.64 -20.15 -6.98
N TYR A 5 -35.16 -19.33 -7.90
CA TYR A 5 -34.32 -18.45 -8.72
C TYR A 5 -33.58 -17.40 -7.87
N SER A 6 -34.25 -16.79 -6.89
CA SER A 6 -33.63 -15.77 -6.04
C SER A 6 -32.62 -16.34 -5.04
N VAL A 7 -32.85 -17.53 -4.49
CA VAL A 7 -31.99 -18.11 -3.45
C VAL A 7 -30.89 -18.99 -4.02
N VAL A 8 -31.11 -19.65 -5.17
CA VAL A 8 -30.13 -20.57 -5.76
C VAL A 8 -29.42 -19.94 -6.95
N CYS A 9 -30.16 -19.42 -7.92
CA CYS A 9 -29.55 -18.95 -9.16
C CYS A 9 -28.76 -17.65 -8.98
N LEU A 10 -29.32 -16.64 -8.29
CA LEU A 10 -28.62 -15.36 -8.08
C LEU A 10 -27.28 -15.49 -7.33
N PRO A 11 -27.20 -16.20 -6.18
CA PRO A 11 -25.93 -16.40 -5.49
C PRO A 11 -24.94 -17.25 -6.30
N LEU A 12 -25.44 -18.22 -7.06
CA LEU A 12 -24.59 -19.07 -7.90
C LEU A 12 -24.00 -18.29 -9.07
N PHE A 13 -24.77 -17.43 -9.74
CA PHE A 13 -24.26 -16.49 -10.75
C PHE A 13 -23.32 -15.45 -10.16
N ALA A 14 -23.65 -14.89 -8.99
CA ALA A 14 -22.78 -13.95 -8.31
C ALA A 14 -21.43 -14.61 -7.94
N GLY A 15 -21.45 -15.83 -7.42
CA GLY A 15 -20.24 -16.61 -7.09
C GLY A 15 -19.42 -16.99 -8.32
N LEU A 16 -20.07 -17.45 -9.40
CA LEU A 16 -19.39 -17.76 -10.67
C LEU A 16 -18.79 -16.52 -11.33
N SER A 17 -19.46 -15.36 -11.21
CA SER A 17 -18.94 -14.12 -11.78
C SER A 17 -17.58 -13.76 -11.17
N PHE A 18 -17.41 -13.91 -9.85
CA PHE A 18 -16.12 -13.68 -9.20
C PHE A 18 -15.01 -14.58 -9.76
N ILE A 19 -15.30 -15.84 -10.05
CA ILE A 19 -14.33 -16.77 -10.66
C ILE A 19 -13.98 -16.32 -12.08
N ILE A 20 -14.97 -16.00 -12.91
CA ILE A 20 -14.76 -15.58 -14.31
C ILE A 20 -13.92 -14.30 -14.36
N PHE A 21 -14.32 -13.27 -13.60
CA PHE A 21 -13.57 -12.02 -13.51
C PHE A 21 -12.19 -12.24 -12.91
N GLY A 22 -12.08 -13.03 -11.84
CA GLY A 22 -10.81 -13.37 -11.20
C GLY A 22 -9.83 -14.07 -12.15
N LEU A 23 -10.30 -14.98 -13.00
CA LEU A 23 -9.48 -15.68 -13.98
C LEU A 23 -8.96 -14.75 -15.08
N ILE A 24 -9.81 -13.85 -15.57
CA ILE A 24 -9.41 -12.82 -16.55
C ILE A 24 -8.37 -11.88 -15.94
N LEU A 25 -8.56 -11.47 -14.69
CA LEU A 25 -7.67 -10.57 -13.98
C LEU A 25 -6.33 -11.24 -13.66
N LEU A 26 -6.35 -12.50 -13.22
CA LEU A 26 -5.16 -13.33 -13.04
C LEU A 26 -4.39 -13.51 -14.35
N TYR A 27 -5.10 -13.72 -15.46
CA TYR A 27 -4.49 -13.82 -16.79
C TYR A 27 -3.78 -12.52 -17.19
N LEU A 28 -4.46 -11.38 -17.07
CA LEU A 28 -3.86 -10.05 -17.34
C LEU A 28 -2.65 -9.80 -16.44
N TYR A 29 -2.74 -10.19 -15.18
CA TYR A 29 -1.66 -10.08 -14.21
C TYR A 29 -0.45 -10.92 -14.63
N LEU A 30 -0.63 -12.21 -14.92
CA LEU A 30 0.45 -13.10 -15.38
C LEU A 30 1.16 -12.58 -16.64
N TRP A 31 0.39 -12.01 -17.56
CA TRP A 31 0.95 -11.44 -18.79
C TRP A 31 1.74 -10.14 -18.56
N THR A 32 1.27 -9.29 -17.65
CA THR A 32 1.93 -8.01 -17.32
C THR A 32 3.08 -8.17 -16.33
N LEU A 33 3.10 -9.26 -15.55
CA LEU A 33 4.07 -9.50 -14.48
C LEU A 33 5.54 -9.35 -14.92
N PRO A 34 6.02 -9.91 -16.05
CA PRO A 34 7.42 -9.72 -16.46
C PRO A 34 7.76 -8.26 -16.78
N LYS A 35 6.83 -7.54 -17.41
CA LYS A 35 6.98 -6.11 -17.72
C LYS A 35 6.95 -5.28 -16.44
N LEU A 36 6.11 -5.66 -15.48
CA LEU A 36 6.00 -4.99 -14.19
C LEU A 36 7.30 -5.15 -13.38
N MET A 37 7.94 -6.32 -13.44
CA MET A 37 9.23 -6.53 -12.79
C MET A 37 10.35 -5.69 -13.40
N LEU A 38 10.37 -5.52 -14.72
CA LEU A 38 11.30 -4.58 -15.37
C LEU A 38 11.02 -3.14 -14.96
N ALA A 39 9.77 -2.70 -15.02
CA ALA A 39 9.38 -1.36 -14.60
C ALA A 39 9.80 -1.09 -13.15
N TYR A 40 9.58 -2.06 -12.26
CA TYR A 40 10.03 -2.00 -10.88
C TYR A 40 11.56 -1.95 -10.75
N GLY A 41 12.28 -2.72 -11.57
CA GLY A 41 13.74 -2.65 -11.70
C GLY A 41 14.22 -1.24 -12.11
N TYR A 42 13.58 -0.63 -13.11
CA TYR A 42 13.88 0.73 -13.54
C TYR A 42 13.56 1.77 -12.45
N PHE A 43 12.43 1.64 -11.76
CA PHE A 43 12.09 2.52 -10.63
C PHE A 43 13.09 2.37 -9.48
N THR A 44 13.49 1.15 -9.13
CA THR A 44 14.50 0.93 -8.09
C THR A 44 15.88 1.45 -8.49
N LYS A 45 16.26 1.38 -9.77
CA LYS A 45 17.47 2.05 -10.27
C LYS A 45 17.36 3.57 -10.18
N PHE A 46 16.23 4.13 -10.59
CA PHE A 46 16.02 5.58 -10.60
C PHE A 46 16.00 6.19 -9.19
N PHE A 47 15.28 5.56 -8.25
CA PHE A 47 15.10 6.09 -6.90
C PHE A 47 16.18 5.65 -5.90
N LEU A 48 16.72 4.44 -6.05
CA LEU A 48 17.63 3.83 -5.07
C LEU A 48 19.05 3.59 -5.63
N GLY A 49 19.27 3.79 -6.92
CA GLY A 49 20.56 3.51 -7.57
C GLY A 49 20.94 2.03 -7.63
N LEU A 50 19.99 1.12 -7.40
CA LEU A 50 20.23 -0.32 -7.41
C LEU A 50 20.30 -0.85 -8.85
N PRO A 51 21.12 -1.89 -9.13
CA PRO A 51 21.23 -2.46 -10.47
C PRO A 51 19.92 -3.13 -10.89
N VAL A 52 19.53 -2.92 -12.16
CA VAL A 52 18.32 -3.52 -12.77
C VAL A 52 18.59 -5.02 -12.98
N PRO A 53 17.61 -5.90 -12.74
CA PRO A 53 17.70 -7.30 -13.14
C PRO A 53 17.87 -7.42 -14.66
N ASP A 54 18.82 -8.23 -15.13
CA ASP A 54 19.12 -8.39 -16.57
C ASP A 54 17.88 -8.81 -17.38
N GLU A 55 17.67 -8.16 -18.53
CA GLU A 55 16.56 -8.44 -19.46
C GLU A 55 16.57 -9.89 -19.97
N ASP A 56 17.74 -10.54 -19.99
CA ASP A 56 17.94 -11.92 -20.42
C ASP A 56 17.31 -12.97 -19.46
N TYR A 57 16.89 -12.57 -18.26
CA TYR A 57 16.17 -13.45 -17.34
C TYR A 57 14.68 -13.59 -17.67
N ILE A 58 14.15 -12.84 -18.63
CA ILE A 58 12.74 -12.88 -19.01
C ILE A 58 12.53 -14.06 -19.97
N PRO A 59 11.72 -15.07 -19.61
CA PRO A 59 11.39 -16.13 -20.53
C PRO A 59 10.68 -15.53 -21.76
N LYS A 60 11.27 -15.71 -22.94
CA LYS A 60 10.61 -15.40 -24.22
C LYS A 60 9.51 -16.43 -24.43
N ILE A 61 8.31 -16.14 -23.92
CA ILE A 61 7.18 -17.04 -24.06
C ILE A 61 6.63 -16.87 -25.49
N GLU A 62 6.85 -17.88 -26.33
CA GLU A 62 6.34 -17.92 -27.70
C GLU A 62 4.94 -18.57 -27.75
N GLY A 63 4.09 -18.11 -28.69
CA GLY A 63 2.75 -18.65 -28.92
C GLY A 63 1.59 -17.63 -28.93
N THR A 64 0.38 -18.17 -29.13
CA THR A 64 -0.91 -17.47 -29.12
C THR A 64 -1.29 -16.98 -27.71
N PHE A 65 -2.24 -16.05 -27.62
CA PHE A 65 -2.64 -15.37 -26.37
C PHE A 65 -2.89 -16.34 -25.19
N PHE A 66 -3.63 -17.45 -25.42
CA PHE A 66 -3.92 -18.44 -24.39
C PHE A 66 -2.76 -19.37 -24.05
N THR A 67 -2.00 -19.81 -25.06
CA THR A 67 -0.84 -20.69 -24.88
C THR A 67 0.28 -19.98 -24.13
N LYS A 68 0.43 -18.66 -24.30
CA LYS A 68 1.38 -17.84 -23.54
C LYS A 68 1.11 -17.86 -22.03
N ALA A 69 -0.13 -17.66 -21.58
CA ALA A 69 -0.41 -17.66 -20.14
C ALA A 69 -0.32 -19.05 -19.51
N PHE A 70 -0.73 -20.10 -20.25
CA PHE A 70 -0.61 -21.46 -19.75
C PHE A 70 0.87 -21.91 -19.68
N ASN A 71 1.69 -21.49 -20.65
CA ASN A 71 3.13 -21.71 -20.62
C ASN A 71 3.80 -20.86 -19.53
N ALA A 72 3.30 -19.65 -19.25
CA ALA A 72 3.77 -18.82 -18.15
C ALA A 72 3.51 -19.45 -16.78
N LEU A 73 2.32 -20.04 -16.57
CA LEU A 73 1.96 -20.75 -15.35
C LEU A 73 2.80 -22.02 -15.12
N LYS A 74 3.18 -22.70 -16.21
CA LYS A 74 4.04 -23.90 -16.14
C LYS A 74 5.50 -23.58 -15.87
N ASP A 75 5.93 -22.33 -16.10
CA ASP A 75 7.30 -21.94 -15.83
C ASP A 75 7.53 -21.81 -14.31
N LYS A 76 8.43 -22.65 -13.78
CA LYS A 76 8.82 -22.65 -12.36
C LYS A 76 9.35 -21.28 -11.90
N ARG A 77 9.92 -20.47 -12.80
CA ARG A 77 10.47 -19.15 -12.48
C ARG A 77 9.36 -18.12 -12.27
N ILE A 78 8.36 -18.11 -13.16
CA ILE A 78 7.18 -17.24 -13.04
C ILE A 78 6.34 -17.64 -11.84
N GLY A 79 6.18 -18.94 -11.58
CA GLY A 79 5.50 -19.44 -10.39
C GLY A 79 6.16 -18.97 -9.09
N LYS A 80 7.50 -19.03 -8.99
CA LYS A 80 8.25 -18.48 -7.84
C LYS A 80 8.06 -16.97 -7.69
N SER A 81 8.16 -16.21 -8.78
CA SER A 81 7.96 -14.76 -8.75
C SER A 81 6.52 -14.38 -8.34
N LEU A 82 5.53 -15.15 -8.81
CA LEU A 82 4.14 -14.96 -8.43
C LEU A 82 3.92 -15.25 -6.94
N LEU A 83 4.45 -16.36 -6.43
CA LEU A 83 4.38 -16.68 -4.99
C LEU A 83 5.08 -15.61 -4.15
N PHE A 84 6.26 -15.16 -4.55
CA PHE A 84 6.96 -14.08 -3.88
C PHE A 84 6.13 -12.78 -3.86
N THR A 85 5.56 -12.43 -5.00
CA THR A 85 4.78 -11.19 -5.12
C THR A 85 3.49 -11.27 -4.30
N LEU A 86 2.80 -12.42 -4.35
CA LEU A 86 1.52 -12.62 -3.68
C LEU A 86 1.67 -12.73 -2.16
N PHE A 87 2.62 -13.52 -1.67
CA PHE A 87 2.76 -13.79 -0.24
C PHE A 87 3.70 -12.85 0.50
N LEU A 88 4.68 -12.26 -0.19
CA LEU A 88 5.67 -11.42 0.46
C LEU A 88 5.52 -9.95 0.05
N ALA A 89 5.50 -9.65 -1.25
CA ALA A 89 5.49 -8.25 -1.70
C ALA A 89 4.17 -7.55 -1.40
N PHE A 90 3.03 -8.21 -1.63
CA PHE A 90 1.71 -7.62 -1.38
C PHE A 90 1.44 -7.34 0.11
N PRO A 91 1.56 -8.32 1.02
CA PRO A 91 1.29 -8.07 2.44
C PRO A 91 2.28 -7.08 3.05
N PHE A 92 3.55 -7.16 2.65
CA PHE A 92 4.56 -6.20 3.08
C PHE A 92 4.28 -4.79 2.54
N GLY A 93 3.88 -4.68 1.27
CA GLY A 93 3.49 -3.40 0.66
C GLY A 93 2.32 -2.76 1.40
N THR A 94 1.27 -3.53 1.69
CA THR A 94 0.11 -3.05 2.47
C THR A 94 0.52 -2.63 3.88
N PHE A 95 1.39 -3.40 4.54
CA PHE A 95 1.90 -3.07 5.86
C PHE A 95 2.68 -1.75 5.86
N VAL A 96 3.64 -1.58 4.95
CA VAL A 96 4.42 -0.35 4.83
C VAL A 96 3.53 0.82 4.45
N PHE A 97 2.60 0.64 3.53
CA PHE A 97 1.64 1.68 3.13
C PHE A 97 0.78 2.12 4.32
N SER A 98 0.22 1.18 5.09
CA SER A 98 -0.58 1.48 6.28
C SER A 98 0.26 2.20 7.35
N LEU A 99 1.47 1.74 7.61
CA LEU A 99 2.39 2.35 8.56
C LEU A 99 2.79 3.78 8.14
N MET A 100 3.09 4.00 6.86
CA MET A 100 3.43 5.33 6.36
C MET A 100 2.22 6.27 6.37
N THR A 101 1.05 5.78 5.99
CA THR A 101 -0.19 6.56 6.02
C THR A 101 -0.51 6.99 7.45
N THR A 102 -0.44 6.08 8.41
CA THR A 102 -0.68 6.41 9.83
C THR A 102 0.33 7.40 10.38
N LEU A 103 1.63 7.25 10.07
CA LEU A 103 2.65 8.21 10.50
C LEU A 103 2.48 9.59 9.87
N ILE A 104 2.17 9.67 8.57
CA ILE A 104 1.93 10.94 7.88
C ILE A 104 0.67 11.61 8.42
N SER A 105 -0.42 10.85 8.59
CA SER A 105 -1.65 11.36 9.22
C SER A 105 -1.40 11.86 10.65
N LEU A 106 -0.57 11.16 11.43
CA LEU A 106 -0.18 11.60 12.77
C LEU A 106 0.59 12.93 12.72
N VAL A 107 1.59 13.05 11.84
CA VAL A 107 2.39 14.27 11.67
C VAL A 107 1.50 15.45 11.27
N ILE A 108 0.64 15.26 10.27
CA ILE A 108 -0.30 16.29 9.81
C ILE A 108 -1.29 16.65 10.93
N GLY A 109 -1.78 15.65 11.67
CA GLY A 109 -2.67 15.86 12.81
C GLY A 109 -2.01 16.67 13.93
N LEU A 110 -0.75 16.39 14.25
CA LEU A 110 0.01 17.11 15.27
C LEU A 110 0.31 18.56 14.86
N ILE A 111 0.66 18.78 13.60
CA ILE A 111 0.90 20.14 13.06
C ILE A 111 -0.41 20.92 12.93
N GLY A 112 -1.48 20.23 12.54
CA GLY A 112 -2.82 20.80 12.35
C GLY A 112 -3.62 20.99 13.64
N ALA A 113 -3.22 20.34 14.74
CA ALA A 113 -3.87 20.43 16.05
C ALA A 113 -4.16 21.87 16.52
N PRO A 114 -3.22 22.83 16.49
CA PRO A 114 -3.52 24.21 16.88
C PRO A 114 -4.55 24.88 15.97
N ILE A 115 -4.51 24.60 14.67
CA ILE A 115 -5.46 25.17 13.71
C ILE A 115 -6.86 24.63 13.99
N ALA A 116 -6.99 23.31 14.17
CA ALA A 116 -8.25 22.66 14.51
C ALA A 116 -8.83 23.22 15.81
N PHE A 117 -8.00 23.36 16.85
CA PHE A 117 -8.42 23.91 18.14
C PHE A 117 -8.93 25.36 18.02
N ILE A 118 -8.21 26.22 17.30
CA ILE A 118 -8.61 27.62 17.08
C ILE A 118 -9.92 27.69 16.32
N VAL A 119 -10.05 26.93 15.23
CA VAL A 119 -11.27 26.93 14.39
C VAL A 119 -12.49 26.52 15.20
N GLN A 120 -12.39 25.45 15.97
CA GLN A 120 -13.51 24.97 16.76
C GLN A 120 -13.83 25.89 17.97
N TYR A 121 -12.82 26.56 18.55
CA TYR A 121 -13.02 27.56 19.60
C TYR A 121 -13.76 28.80 19.08
N TYR A 122 -13.41 29.31 17.89
CA TYR A 122 -14.02 30.51 17.31
C TYR A 122 -15.40 30.27 16.67
N LEU A 123 -15.63 29.07 16.14
CA LEU A 123 -16.90 28.75 15.47
C LEU A 123 -17.99 28.26 16.43
N GLU A 124 -17.73 28.26 17.74
CA GLU A 124 -18.67 27.81 18.80
C GLU A 124 -19.44 26.55 18.40
N THR A 125 -18.73 25.57 17.84
CA THR A 125 -19.36 24.39 17.20
C THR A 125 -20.11 23.46 18.18
N GLY A 126 -20.25 23.83 19.46
CA GLY A 126 -20.92 23.03 20.49
C GLY A 126 -20.22 21.70 20.77
N ASP A 127 -18.90 21.65 20.53
CA ASP A 127 -18.14 20.41 20.61
C ASP A 127 -17.81 20.09 22.07
N VAL A 128 -18.45 19.05 22.60
CA VAL A 128 -18.32 18.56 23.99
C VAL A 128 -16.87 18.33 24.38
N TRP A 129 -16.00 18.01 23.41
CA TRP A 129 -14.59 17.78 23.66
C TRP A 129 -13.84 19.06 24.03
N ILE A 130 -14.10 20.20 23.38
CA ILE A 130 -13.43 21.47 23.70
C ILE A 130 -13.88 22.02 25.03
N ASP A 131 -15.19 21.96 25.29
CA ASP A 131 -15.75 22.41 26.56
C ASP A 131 -15.14 21.62 27.73
N TRP A 132 -14.97 20.31 27.56
CA TRP A 132 -14.27 19.48 28.53
C TRP A 132 -12.80 19.91 28.69
N VAL A 133 -12.05 20.08 27.59
CA VAL A 133 -10.63 20.47 27.63
C VAL A 133 -10.43 21.80 28.35
N ILE A 134 -11.23 22.82 28.04
CA ILE A 134 -11.12 24.16 28.65
C ILE A 134 -11.52 24.13 30.13
N THR A 135 -12.47 23.26 30.50
CA THR A 135 -12.95 23.14 31.88
C THR A 135 -11.94 22.48 32.80
N TYR A 136 -11.27 21.41 32.34
CA TYR A 136 -10.39 20.60 33.18
C TYR A 136 -8.90 20.91 33.04
N ILE A 137 -8.48 21.50 31.91
CA ILE A 137 -7.07 21.79 31.64
C ILE A 137 -6.85 23.30 31.72
N PRO A 138 -5.92 23.78 32.56
CA PRO A 138 -5.63 25.21 32.63
C PRO A 138 -5.10 25.71 31.28
N THR A 139 -5.46 26.94 30.92
CA THR A 139 -5.19 27.55 29.60
C THR A 139 -3.70 27.52 29.23
N TRP A 140 -2.80 27.72 30.20
CA TRP A 140 -1.35 27.63 29.96
C TRP A 140 -0.91 26.22 29.57
N GLY A 141 -1.55 25.18 30.10
CA GLY A 141 -1.28 23.77 29.79
C GLY A 141 -1.73 23.40 28.37
N ILE A 142 -2.88 23.95 27.94
CA ILE A 142 -3.37 23.79 26.56
C ILE A 142 -2.38 24.41 25.57
N ILE A 143 -1.95 25.66 25.82
CA ILE A 143 -1.01 26.37 24.96
C ILE A 143 0.32 25.61 24.85
N LEU A 144 0.89 25.16 25.98
CA LEU A 144 2.10 24.34 25.98
C LEU A 144 1.91 23.03 25.22
N GLY A 145 0.78 22.35 25.41
CA GLY A 145 0.45 21.11 24.70
C GLY A 145 0.40 21.30 23.18
N LEU A 146 -0.23 22.39 22.71
CA LEU A 146 -0.30 22.72 21.28
C LEU A 146 1.08 23.05 20.70
N ILE A 147 1.90 23.83 21.42
CA ILE A 147 3.27 24.13 20.98
C ILE A 147 4.11 22.85 20.89
N LEU A 148 4.02 21.99 21.92
CA LEU A 148 4.72 20.71 21.95
C LEU A 148 4.25 19.79 20.80
N ALA A 149 2.95 19.74 20.52
CA ALA A 149 2.40 18.95 19.41
C ALA A 149 3.02 19.39 18.07
N VAL A 150 3.13 20.68 17.82
CA VAL A 150 3.74 21.22 16.59
C VAL A 150 5.23 20.87 16.52
N ILE A 151 5.99 21.07 17.62
CA ILE A 151 7.43 20.75 17.67
C ILE A 151 7.65 19.25 17.42
N VAL A 152 6.86 18.39 18.06
CA VAL A 152 6.93 16.93 17.86
C VAL A 152 6.53 16.56 16.44
N GLY A 153 5.49 17.18 15.88
CA GLY A 153 5.06 16.99 14.51
C GLY A 153 6.17 17.28 13.50
N PHE A 154 6.81 18.45 13.60
CA PHE A 154 7.96 18.79 12.75
C PHE A 154 9.16 17.87 13.01
N GLY A 155 9.43 17.51 14.27
CA GLY A 155 10.51 16.59 14.63
C GLY A 155 10.31 15.16 14.09
N LEU A 156 9.07 14.74 13.89
CA LEU A 156 8.75 13.42 13.34
C LEU A 156 8.94 13.34 11.82
N ILE A 157 8.86 14.45 11.07
CA ILE A 157 9.07 14.46 9.61
C ILE A 157 10.39 13.78 9.19
N PRO A 158 11.57 14.17 9.72
CA PRO A 158 12.82 13.51 9.35
C PRO A 158 12.85 12.03 9.79
N ALA A 159 12.20 11.67 10.90
CA ALA A 159 12.10 10.28 11.34
C ALA A 159 11.29 9.43 10.35
N VAL A 160 10.15 9.95 9.87
CA VAL A 160 9.32 9.30 8.85
C VAL A 160 10.09 9.15 7.53
N LEU A 161 10.81 10.20 7.10
CA LEU A 161 11.63 10.15 5.89
C LEU A 161 12.76 9.12 5.98
N GLN A 162 13.49 9.08 7.11
CA GLN A 162 14.55 8.10 7.33
C GLN A 162 13.99 6.68 7.38
N LEU A 163 12.84 6.48 8.02
CA LEU A 163 12.17 5.19 8.08
C LEU A 163 11.76 4.73 6.67
N ASN A 164 11.16 5.61 5.88
CA ASN A 164 10.75 5.32 4.51
C ASN A 164 11.96 4.95 3.62
N ASN A 165 13.05 5.72 3.70
CA ASN A 165 14.28 5.42 2.96
C ASN A 165 14.86 4.05 3.33
N LYS A 166 14.93 3.73 4.63
CA LYS A 166 15.42 2.43 5.10
C LYS A 166 14.53 1.28 4.63
N LEU A 167 13.21 1.45 4.70
CA LEU A 167 12.24 0.46 4.22
C LEU A 167 12.33 0.26 2.71
N ALA A 168 12.46 1.32 1.93
CA ALA A 168 12.59 1.27 0.48
C ALA A 168 13.87 0.51 0.07
N ILE A 169 15.01 0.79 0.71
CA ILE A 169 16.27 0.07 0.45
C ILE A 169 16.13 -1.41 0.85
N TRP A 170 15.52 -1.70 1.99
CA TRP A 170 15.34 -3.08 2.46
C TRP A 170 14.45 -3.88 1.51
N HIS A 171 13.34 -3.29 1.08
CA HIS A 171 12.41 -3.89 0.13
C HIS A 171 13.06 -4.11 -1.24
N GLY A 172 13.80 -3.11 -1.76
CA GLY A 172 14.57 -3.25 -3.00
C GLY A 172 15.59 -4.40 -2.94
N LYS A 173 16.30 -4.54 -1.82
CA LYS A 173 17.24 -5.66 -1.61
C LYS A 173 16.53 -7.02 -1.54
N MET A 174 15.34 -7.10 -0.95
CA MET A 174 14.55 -8.34 -0.93
C MET A 174 14.11 -8.75 -2.33
N VAL A 175 13.60 -7.80 -3.11
CA VAL A 175 13.18 -8.05 -4.50
C VAL A 175 14.39 -8.51 -5.32
N GLN A 176 15.54 -7.85 -5.21
CA GLN A 176 16.74 -8.28 -5.90
C GLN A 176 17.16 -9.72 -5.53
N LYS A 177 17.11 -10.08 -4.25
CA LYS A 177 17.39 -11.47 -3.80
C LYS A 177 16.38 -12.49 -4.34
N ALA A 178 15.14 -12.10 -4.52
CA ALA A 178 14.08 -12.96 -5.05
C ALA A 178 14.17 -13.14 -6.57
N LEU A 179 14.69 -12.15 -7.29
CA LEU A 179 14.83 -12.19 -8.75
C LEU A 179 16.14 -12.85 -9.22
N THR A 180 17.16 -12.90 -8.37
CA THR A 180 18.47 -13.50 -8.68
C THR A 180 18.61 -14.98 -8.29
N ARG A 181 17.57 -15.60 -7.72
CA ARG A 181 17.52 -17.03 -7.28
C ARG A 181 16.29 -17.75 -7.80
#